data_AF-A0A9W6G554-F1
#
_entry.id   AF-A0A9W6G554-F1
#
_cell.length_a   1.000
_cell.length_b   1.000
_cell.length_c   1.000
_cell.angle_alpha   90.00
_cell.angle_beta   90.00
_cell.angle_gamma   90.00
#
_symmetry.space_group_name_H-M   'P 1'
#
loop_
_entity.id
_entity.type
_entity.pdbx_description
1 polymer ?
#
loop_
_entity_poly.entity_id
_entity_poly.type
_entity_poly.pdbx_seq_one_letter_code
_entity_poly.pdbx_strand_id
1 'polypeptide(L)'
;MILGGLEFTAGGVTGLVLGFATMVIVWRLYLAARAADAERGNGAQIPRRDYAFARVLMAAGAVLIAIGAVLVLAHPWDTADTAAVATVLGGPAAYLLGDLVLTRAATGRIAASRIAALACLAVLALIAFALPVLVLAALALAVLLLLSLAASGWFRLPSMNVEDEQR
;
A
#
# COMPACT_ATOMS: atom_id res chain seq x y z
N MET A 1 -25.97 -22.56 0.96
CA MET A 1 -25.78 -22.59 -0.51
C MET A 1 -25.13 -21.27 -0.95
N ILE A 2 -23.86 -21.03 -0.60
CA ILE A 2 -23.15 -19.74 -0.88
C ILE A 2 -21.85 -19.97 -1.68
N LEU A 3 -21.46 -21.22 -1.95
CA LEU A 3 -20.18 -21.55 -2.61
C LEU A 3 -20.31 -22.17 -4.02
N GLY A 4 -21.53 -22.34 -4.53
CA GLY A 4 -21.77 -23.08 -5.79
C GLY A 4 -21.68 -22.26 -7.08
N GLY A 5 -21.41 -20.95 -7.02
CA GLY A 5 -21.49 -20.04 -8.16
C GLY A 5 -20.25 -19.20 -8.43
N LEU A 6 -19.14 -19.45 -7.73
CA LEU A 6 -17.85 -18.87 -8.10
C LEU A 6 -17.29 -19.72 -9.24
N GLU A 7 -17.75 -19.47 -10.47
CA GLU A 7 -16.92 -19.84 -11.61
C GLU A 7 -15.61 -19.08 -11.42
N PHE A 8 -14.51 -19.78 -11.18
CA PHE A 8 -13.18 -19.18 -11.07
C PHE A 8 -12.80 -18.63 -12.44
N THR A 9 -13.33 -17.45 -12.75
CA THR A 9 -13.02 -16.74 -13.98
C THR A 9 -11.57 -16.27 -13.90
N ALA A 10 -10.89 -16.25 -15.05
CA ALA A 10 -9.53 -15.73 -15.14
C ALA A 10 -9.42 -14.29 -14.57
N GLY A 11 -10.48 -13.48 -14.76
CA GLY A 11 -10.58 -12.13 -14.20
C GLY A 11 -10.62 -12.12 -12.67
N GLY A 12 -11.42 -12.99 -12.05
CA GLY A 12 -11.48 -13.11 -10.59
C GLY A 12 -10.15 -13.55 -9.97
N VAL A 13 -9.49 -14.55 -10.56
CA VAL A 13 -8.16 -15.01 -10.13
C VAL A 13 -7.13 -13.89 -10.25
N THR A 14 -7.15 -13.15 -11.36
CA THR A 14 -6.27 -12.00 -11.56
C THR A 14 -6.53 -10.92 -10.51
N GLY A 15 -7.79 -10.61 -10.24
CA GLY A 15 -8.18 -9.68 -9.17
C GLY A 15 -7.62 -10.07 -7.80
N LEU A 16 -7.69 -11.36 -7.46
CA LEU A 16 -7.14 -11.88 -6.21
C LEU A 16 -5.61 -11.75 -6.15
N VAL A 17 -4.91 -12.07 -7.24
CA VAL A 17 -3.45 -11.89 -7.34
C VAL A 17 -3.07 -10.42 -7.19
N LEU A 18 -3.80 -9.49 -7.82
CA LEU A 18 -3.57 -8.05 -7.70
C LEU A 18 -3.81 -7.57 -6.26
N GLY A 19 -4.88 -8.00 -5.61
CA GLY A 19 -5.18 -7.67 -4.22
C GLY A 19 -4.11 -8.17 -3.26
N PHE A 20 -3.67 -9.42 -3.44
CA PHE A 20 -2.58 -10.00 -2.65
C PHE A 20 -1.25 -9.25 -2.87
N ALA A 21 -0.88 -8.99 -4.12
CA ALA A 21 0.32 -8.21 -4.44
C ALA A 21 0.28 -6.81 -3.82
N THR A 22 -0.89 -6.16 -3.84
CA THR A 22 -1.11 -4.86 -3.20
C THR A 22 -0.83 -4.95 -1.70
N MET A 23 -1.39 -5.96 -1.03
CA MET A 23 -1.16 -6.22 0.39
C MET A 23 0.32 -6.45 0.72
N VAL A 24 1.03 -7.23 -0.11
CA VAL A 24 2.48 -7.46 0.05
C VAL A 24 3.28 -6.16 -0.08
N ILE A 25 2.91 -5.30 -1.03
CA ILE A 25 3.61 -4.02 -1.23
C ILE A 25 3.40 -3.08 -0.05
N VAL A 26 2.16 -2.92 0.43
CA VAL A 26 1.93 -2.08 1.62
C VAL A 26 2.64 -2.67 2.84
N TRP A 27 2.59 -3.98 3.05
CA TRP A 27 3.35 -4.62 4.11
C TRP A 27 4.85 -4.32 4.04
N ARG A 28 5.43 -4.39 2.84
CA ARG A 28 6.84 -4.08 2.62
C ARG A 28 7.15 -2.61 2.92
N LEU A 29 6.29 -1.67 2.51
CA LEU A 29 6.46 -0.24 2.80
C LEU A 29 6.46 0.00 4.32
N TYR A 30 5.59 -0.70 5.06
CA TYR A 30 5.53 -0.62 6.52
C TYR A 30 6.83 -1.09 7.16
N LEU A 31 7.37 -2.24 6.73
CA LEU A 31 8.64 -2.75 7.25
C LEU A 31 9.81 -1.82 6.94
N ALA A 32 9.86 -1.24 5.73
CA ALA A 32 10.89 -0.28 5.35
C ALA A 32 10.85 0.98 6.23
N ALA A 33 9.65 1.50 6.53
CA ALA A 33 9.48 2.60 7.46
C ALA A 33 9.97 2.25 8.87
N ARG A 34 9.64 1.05 9.37
CA ARG A 34 10.09 0.59 10.69
C ARG A 34 11.59 0.37 10.78
N ALA A 35 12.22 -0.17 9.74
CA ALA A 35 13.67 -0.35 9.71
C ALA A 35 14.40 1.00 9.77
N ALA A 36 13.91 1.98 9.01
CA ALA A 36 14.46 3.34 9.03
C ALA A 36 14.27 4.04 10.39
N ASP A 37 13.21 3.73 11.14
CA ASP A 37 13.02 4.23 12.50
C ASP A 37 14.00 3.57 13.49
N ALA A 38 14.25 2.25 13.35
CA ALA A 38 15.15 1.51 14.24
C ALA A 38 16.63 1.93 14.09
N GLU A 39 17.11 2.15 12.85
CA GLU A 39 18.49 2.58 12.58
C GLU A 39 18.82 3.95 13.16
N ARG A 40 17.83 4.83 13.32
CA ARG A 40 18.07 6.21 13.77
C ARG A 40 18.41 6.31 15.25
N GLY A 41 18.30 5.22 16.03
CA GLY A 41 18.81 5.07 17.41
C GLY A 41 18.26 6.03 18.46
N ASN A 42 17.62 7.12 18.05
CA ASN A 42 17.23 8.23 18.89
C ASN A 42 15.71 8.34 18.89
N GLY A 43 15.16 8.35 20.11
CA GLY A 43 13.78 8.68 20.39
C GLY A 43 13.42 10.03 19.78
N ALA A 44 12.93 9.99 18.55
CA ALA A 44 12.08 11.05 18.06
C ALA A 44 10.99 11.19 19.13
N GLN A 45 10.92 12.36 19.77
CA GLN A 45 9.84 12.74 20.67
C GLN A 45 8.57 12.93 19.83
N ILE A 46 8.19 11.90 19.08
CA ILE A 46 6.95 11.86 18.34
C ILE A 46 5.87 11.86 19.41
N PRO A 47 4.93 12.81 19.37
CA PRO A 47 3.78 12.76 20.25
C PRO A 47 3.14 11.38 20.10
N ARG A 48 3.01 10.62 21.21
CA ARG A 48 2.47 9.24 21.20
C ARG A 48 1.17 9.10 20.40
N ARG A 49 0.39 10.18 20.34
CA ARG A 49 -0.85 10.32 19.58
C ARG A 49 -0.65 10.18 18.06
N ASP A 50 0.34 10.85 17.48
CA ASP A 50 0.54 10.88 16.02
C ASP A 50 0.99 9.50 15.51
N TYR A 51 1.83 8.82 16.30
CA TYR A 51 2.28 7.46 16.01
C TYR A 51 1.16 6.42 16.15
N ALA A 52 0.22 6.62 17.07
CA ALA A 52 -0.96 5.76 17.19
C ALA A 52 -1.92 5.99 16.00
N PHE A 53 -2.19 7.24 15.66
CA PHE A 53 -3.06 7.59 14.55
C PHE A 53 -2.53 7.08 13.21
N ALA A 54 -1.24 7.30 12.92
CA ALA A 54 -0.61 6.82 11.69
C ALA A 54 -0.75 5.29 11.52
N ARG A 55 -0.47 4.51 12.59
CA ARG A 55 -0.60 3.05 12.55
C ARG A 55 -2.04 2.58 12.35
N VAL A 56 -2.99 3.22 13.02
CA VAL A 56 -4.42 2.92 12.85
C VAL A 56 -4.85 3.23 11.41
N LEU A 57 -4.39 4.35 10.84
CA LEU A 57 -4.72 4.74 9.47
C LEU A 57 -4.12 3.77 8.44
N MET A 58 -2.89 3.31 8.64
CA MET A 58 -2.27 2.28 7.81
C MET A 58 -3.03 0.95 7.88
N ALA A 59 -3.42 0.52 9.09
CA ALA A 59 -4.22 -0.68 9.28
C ALA A 59 -5.60 -0.56 8.60
N ALA A 60 -6.27 0.59 8.73
CA ALA A 60 -7.54 0.86 8.06
C ALA A 60 -7.40 0.80 6.53
N GLY A 61 -6.33 1.37 5.98
CA GLY A 61 -6.01 1.28 4.55
C GLY A 61 -5.82 -0.17 4.08
N ALA A 62 -5.11 -1.00 4.86
CA ALA A 62 -4.94 -2.42 4.55
C ALA A 62 -6.27 -3.20 4.56
N VAL A 63 -7.18 -2.87 5.50
CA VAL A 63 -8.53 -3.46 5.54
C VAL A 63 -9.33 -3.05 4.29
N LEU A 64 -9.28 -1.78 3.90
CA LEU A 64 -9.94 -1.31 2.67
C LEU A 64 -9.40 -2.01 1.41
N ILE A 65 -8.09 -2.24 1.32
CA ILE A 65 -7.46 -3.01 0.24
C ILE A 65 -8.04 -4.44 0.20
N ALA A 66 -8.17 -5.09 1.36
CA ALA A 66 -8.74 -6.43 1.44
C ALA A 66 -10.21 -6.46 1.00
N ILE A 67 -11.03 -5.47 1.41
CA ILE A 67 -12.42 -5.35 0.96
C ILE A 67 -12.47 -5.10 -0.55
N GLY A 68 -11.63 -4.21 -1.08
CA GLY A 68 -11.54 -3.93 -2.52
C GLY A 68 -11.20 -5.18 -3.32
N ALA A 69 -10.29 -6.03 -2.83
CA ALA A 69 -9.97 -7.30 -3.48
C ALA A 69 -11.17 -8.24 -3.60
N VAL A 70 -12.05 -8.27 -2.58
CA VAL A 70 -13.30 -9.05 -2.64
C VAL A 70 -14.26 -8.48 -3.69
N LEU A 71 -14.35 -7.14 -3.83
CA LEU A 71 -15.17 -6.51 -4.86
C LEU A 71 -14.65 -6.79 -6.27
N VAL A 72 -13.34 -6.72 -6.48
CA VAL A 72 -12.69 -7.05 -7.76
C VAL A 72 -12.92 -8.52 -8.12
N LEU A 73 -12.86 -9.41 -7.13
CA LEU A 73 -13.11 -10.83 -7.32
C LEU A 73 -14.56 -11.11 -7.74
N ALA A 74 -15.52 -10.42 -7.14
CA ALA A 74 -16.94 -10.61 -7.42
C ALA A 74 -17.32 -10.17 -8.84
N HIS A 75 -16.83 -8.99 -9.26
CA HIS A 75 -17.26 -8.35 -10.51
C HIS A 75 -16.07 -7.68 -11.24
N PRO A 76 -15.13 -8.46 -11.81
CA PRO A 76 -13.87 -7.92 -12.33
C PRO A 76 -14.05 -6.99 -13.53
N TRP A 77 -15.00 -7.30 -14.41
CA TRP A 77 -15.21 -6.57 -15.67
C TRP A 77 -16.30 -5.51 -15.62
N ASP A 78 -17.01 -5.42 -14.50
CA ASP A 78 -18.01 -4.39 -14.30
C ASP A 78 -17.33 -3.03 -14.13
N THR A 79 -18.02 -1.98 -14.55
CA THR A 79 -17.56 -0.61 -14.35
C THR A 79 -17.49 -0.30 -12.87
N ALA A 80 -16.42 0.37 -12.43
CA ALA A 80 -16.21 0.65 -11.02
C ALA A 80 -17.33 1.52 -10.44
N ASP A 81 -18.01 0.99 -9.43
CA ASP A 81 -19.00 1.70 -8.65
C ASP A 81 -18.33 2.47 -7.49
N THR A 82 -19.11 3.27 -6.77
CA THR A 82 -18.57 4.10 -5.67
C THR A 82 -17.88 3.26 -4.60
N ALA A 83 -18.36 2.04 -4.31
CA ALA A 83 -17.75 1.15 -3.34
C ALA A 83 -16.39 0.62 -3.81
N ALA A 84 -16.28 0.18 -5.06
CA ALA A 84 -15.02 -0.25 -5.66
C ALA A 84 -14.01 0.90 -5.70
N VAL A 85 -14.41 2.11 -6.13
CA VAL A 85 -13.51 3.27 -6.18
C VAL A 85 -13.01 3.63 -4.76
N ALA A 86 -13.93 3.70 -3.78
CA ALA A 86 -13.59 4.04 -2.41
C ALA A 86 -12.64 3.02 -1.75
N THR A 87 -12.76 1.74 -2.06
CA THR A 87 -11.93 0.68 -1.45
C THR A 87 -10.61 0.50 -2.20
N VAL A 88 -10.64 0.39 -3.54
CA VAL A 88 -9.48 0.14 -4.40
C VAL A 88 -8.51 1.31 -4.43
N LEU A 89 -9.00 2.56 -4.44
CA LEU A 89 -8.14 3.75 -4.38
C LEU A 89 -7.99 4.29 -2.96
N GLY A 90 -9.08 4.30 -2.18
CA GLY A 90 -9.07 4.84 -0.82
C GLY A 90 -8.23 4.00 0.14
N GLY A 91 -8.13 2.68 -0.03
CA GLY A 91 -7.26 1.84 0.77
C GLY A 91 -5.78 2.19 0.64
N PRO A 92 -5.21 2.18 -0.57
CA PRO A 92 -3.86 2.69 -0.85
C PRO A 92 -3.65 4.14 -0.40
N ALA A 93 -4.62 5.03 -0.64
CA ALA A 93 -4.50 6.44 -0.25
C ALA A 93 -4.44 6.59 1.28
N ALA A 94 -5.33 5.94 2.03
CA ALA A 94 -5.32 5.94 3.49
C ALA A 94 -4.01 5.37 4.04
N TYR A 95 -3.54 4.26 3.46
CA TYR A 95 -2.27 3.67 3.83
C TYR A 95 -1.10 4.66 3.65
N LEU A 96 -1.01 5.32 2.49
CA LEU A 96 0.04 6.29 2.20
C LEU A 96 -0.04 7.55 3.06
N LEU A 97 -1.24 8.01 3.42
CA LEU A 97 -1.42 9.13 4.35
C LEU A 97 -0.85 8.80 5.73
N GLY A 98 -1.13 7.60 6.25
CA GLY A 98 -0.55 7.14 7.52
C GLY A 98 0.98 7.04 7.46
N ASP A 99 1.50 6.48 6.36
CA ASP A 99 2.95 6.37 6.12
C ASP A 99 3.63 7.75 5.97
N LEU A 100 2.93 8.73 5.40
CA LEU A 100 3.43 10.10 5.28
C LEU A 100 3.54 10.79 6.64
N VAL A 101 2.53 10.62 7.50
CA VAL A 101 2.56 11.13 8.88
C VAL A 101 3.74 10.53 9.64
N LEU A 102 3.94 9.21 9.51
CA LEU A 102 5.05 8.50 10.15
C LEU A 102 6.41 9.00 9.65
N THR A 103 6.59 9.06 8.33
CA THR A 103 7.84 9.50 7.71
C THR A 103 8.16 10.96 8.04
N ARG A 104 7.15 11.84 8.04
CA ARG A 104 7.31 13.25 8.40
C ARG A 104 7.68 13.40 9.87
N ALA A 105 7.06 12.63 10.75
CA ALA A 105 7.40 12.63 12.18
C ALA A 105 8.82 12.12 12.45
N ALA A 106 9.28 11.11 11.70
CA ALA A 106 10.60 10.51 11.88
C ALA A 106 11.75 11.34 11.25
N THR A 107 11.51 11.99 10.11
CA THR A 107 12.58 12.66 9.33
C THR A 107 12.45 14.18 9.27
N GLY A 108 11.33 14.74 9.71
CA GLY A 108 10.98 16.16 9.52
C GLY A 108 10.70 16.55 8.06
N ARG A 109 10.89 15.64 7.09
CA ARG A 109 10.72 15.90 5.65
C ARG A 109 9.51 15.16 5.10
N ILE A 110 8.85 15.78 4.13
CA ILE A 110 7.77 15.14 3.40
C ILE A 110 8.38 14.41 2.19
N ALA A 111 8.14 13.10 2.08
CA ALA A 111 8.65 12.32 0.96
C ALA A 111 7.88 12.67 -0.32
N ALA A 112 8.50 13.41 -1.23
CA ALA A 112 7.89 13.83 -2.50
C ALA A 112 7.33 12.66 -3.32
N SER A 113 7.96 11.49 -3.25
CA SER A 113 7.49 10.27 -3.90
C SER A 113 6.10 9.83 -3.41
N ARG A 114 5.80 9.98 -2.12
CA ARG A 114 4.49 9.63 -1.54
C ARG A 114 3.40 10.63 -1.95
N ILE A 115 3.75 11.91 -2.02
CA ILE A 115 2.83 12.94 -2.55
C ILE A 115 2.52 12.64 -4.02
N ALA A 116 3.53 12.32 -4.83
CA ALA A 116 3.33 11.96 -6.23
C ALA A 116 2.42 10.73 -6.39
N ALA A 117 2.61 9.69 -5.57
CA ALA A 117 1.73 8.52 -5.56
C ALA A 117 0.28 8.88 -5.16
N LEU A 118 0.09 9.70 -4.12
CA LEU A 118 -1.24 10.20 -3.74
C LEU A 118 -1.90 11.03 -4.86
N ALA A 119 -1.13 11.87 -5.54
CA ALA A 119 -1.62 12.64 -6.68
C ALA A 119 -2.03 11.73 -7.84
N CYS A 120 -1.24 10.69 -8.14
CA CYS A 120 -1.61 9.69 -9.14
C CYS A 120 -2.90 8.96 -8.77
N LEU A 121 -3.07 8.54 -7.51
CA LEU A 121 -4.33 7.92 -7.04
C LEU A 121 -5.52 8.88 -7.16
N ALA A 122 -5.33 10.18 -6.86
CA ALA A 122 -6.37 11.18 -7.02
C ALA A 122 -6.77 11.39 -8.49
N VAL A 123 -5.81 11.42 -9.41
CA VAL A 123 -6.08 11.49 -10.85
C VAL A 123 -6.82 10.24 -11.33
N LEU A 124 -6.43 9.04 -10.85
CA LEU A 124 -7.15 7.81 -11.14
C LEU A 124 -8.60 7.87 -10.66
N ALA A 125 -8.87 8.48 -9.51
CA ALA A 125 -10.23 8.63 -8.99
C ALA A 125 -11.15 9.45 -9.91
N LEU A 126 -10.60 10.42 -10.65
CA LEU A 126 -11.38 11.24 -11.58
C LEU A 126 -11.89 10.45 -12.79
N ILE A 127 -11.13 9.45 -13.22
CA ILE A 127 -11.48 8.61 -14.37
C ILE A 127 -12.07 7.26 -13.96
N ALA A 128 -12.03 6.90 -12.68
CA ALA A 128 -12.29 5.54 -12.19
C ALA A 128 -13.66 4.97 -12.62
N PHE A 129 -14.69 5.81 -12.65
CA PHE A 129 -16.06 5.41 -13.04
C PHE A 129 -16.22 5.08 -14.53
N ALA A 130 -15.18 5.25 -15.35
CA ALA A 130 -15.16 4.81 -16.74
C ALA A 130 -14.37 3.49 -16.93
N LEU A 131 -13.71 2.99 -15.88
CA LEU A 131 -12.85 1.82 -15.95
C LEU A 131 -13.53 0.58 -15.36
N PRO A 132 -13.20 -0.61 -15.87
CA PRO A 132 -13.50 -1.86 -15.17
C PRO A 132 -12.79 -1.90 -13.82
N VAL A 133 -13.43 -2.51 -12.80
CA VAL A 133 -12.89 -2.64 -11.44
C VAL A 133 -11.51 -3.32 -11.45
N LEU A 134 -11.31 -4.34 -12.30
CA LEU A 134 -10.03 -5.04 -12.42
C LEU A 134 -8.91 -4.12 -12.95
N VAL A 135 -9.21 -3.27 -13.93
CA VAL A 135 -8.23 -2.32 -14.48
C VAL A 135 -7.87 -1.27 -13.44
N LEU A 136 -8.86 -0.79 -12.69
CA LEU A 136 -8.64 0.15 -11.60
C LEU A 136 -7.70 -0.43 -10.53
N ALA A 137 -7.91 -1.70 -10.15
CA ALA A 137 -7.05 -2.40 -9.19
C ALA A 137 -5.62 -2.58 -9.72
N ALA A 138 -5.46 -2.92 -11.01
CA ALA A 138 -4.15 -3.04 -11.63
C ALA A 138 -3.39 -1.69 -11.65
N LEU A 139 -4.08 -0.59 -11.95
CA LEU A 139 -3.50 0.75 -11.95
C LEU A 139 -3.12 1.21 -10.53
N ALA A 140 -3.97 0.95 -9.53
CA ALA A 140 -3.67 1.26 -8.13
C ALA A 140 -2.44 0.48 -7.64
N LEU A 141 -2.35 -0.82 -7.98
CA LEU A 141 -1.18 -1.64 -7.71
C LEU A 141 0.07 -1.07 -8.39
N ALA A 142 -0.02 -0.68 -9.66
CA ALA A 142 1.10 -0.13 -10.41
C ALA A 142 1.65 1.15 -9.75
N VAL A 143 0.78 2.03 -9.25
CA VAL A 143 1.19 3.24 -8.51
C VAL A 143 1.97 2.86 -7.24
N LEU A 144 1.46 1.92 -6.44
CA LEU A 144 2.15 1.47 -5.23
C LEU A 144 3.46 0.73 -5.54
N LEU A 145 3.50 -0.04 -6.61
CA LEU A 145 4.69 -0.75 -7.06
C LEU A 145 5.77 0.24 -7.49
N LEU A 146 5.43 1.24 -8.30
CA LEU A 146 6.36 2.30 -8.70
C LEU A 146 6.87 3.10 -7.49
N LEU A 147 5.99 3.41 -6.53
CA LEU A 147 6.42 4.03 -5.28
C LEU A 147 7.40 3.13 -4.51
N SER A 148 7.07 1.85 -4.37
CA SER A 148 7.90 0.86 -3.67
C SER A 148 9.27 0.71 -4.34
N LEU A 149 9.32 0.70 -5.67
CA LEU A 149 10.53 0.69 -6.47
C LEU A 149 11.36 1.95 -6.25
N ALA A 150 10.74 3.13 -6.38
CA ALA A 150 11.39 4.42 -6.15
C ALA A 150 11.87 4.60 -4.70
N ALA A 151 11.22 3.94 -3.74
CA ALA A 151 11.63 3.93 -2.34
C ALA A 151 12.74 2.90 -2.03
N SER A 152 13.00 1.94 -2.93
CA SER A 152 13.88 0.79 -2.68
C SER A 152 15.29 0.96 -3.29
N GLY A 153 16.39 0.51 -2.68
CA GLY A 153 16.58 -0.22 -1.42
C GLY A 153 16.34 -1.74 -1.50
N TRP A 154 15.96 -2.30 -2.66
CA TRP A 154 15.55 -3.71 -2.80
C TRP A 154 16.67 -4.72 -2.49
N PHE A 155 17.94 -4.28 -2.46
CA PHE A 155 19.14 -5.10 -2.32
C PHE A 155 20.14 -4.54 -1.29
N ARG A 156 19.70 -4.02 -0.13
CA ARG A 156 20.64 -3.85 0.99
C ARG A 156 20.76 -5.20 1.70
N LEU A 157 21.71 -6.02 1.26
CA LEU A 157 22.12 -7.21 2.02
C LEU A 157 22.49 -6.78 3.44
N PRO A 158 22.21 -7.61 4.46
CA PRO A 158 22.84 -7.43 5.77
C PRO A 158 24.33 -7.29 5.53
N SER A 159 24.93 -6.16 5.89
CA SER A 159 26.38 -6.06 5.96
C SER A 159 26.77 -7.03 7.06
N MET A 160 27.15 -8.25 6.67
CA MET A 160 27.94 -9.11 7.52
C MET A 160 29.26 -8.36 7.71
N ASN A 161 29.29 -7.47 8.70
CA ASN A 161 30.54 -7.16 9.37
C ASN A 161 30.90 -8.48 10.04
N VAL A 162 31.68 -9.27 9.31
CA VAL A 162 32.59 -10.23 9.93
C VAL A 162 33.51 -9.34 10.74
N GLU A 163 33.15 -9.07 11.99
CA GLU A 163 34.12 -8.57 12.94
C GLU A 163 35.28 -9.55 12.88
N ASP A 164 36.45 -9.01 12.54
CA ASP A 164 37.70 -9.71 12.46
C ASP A 164 37.97 -10.37 13.83
N GLU A 165 37.44 -11.58 14.02
CA GLU A 165 37.78 -12.51 15.09
C GLU A 165 39.15 -13.13 14.76
N GLN A 166 40.13 -12.24 14.64
CA GLN A 166 41.55 -12.48 14.39
C GLN A 166 42.36 -11.37 15.09
N ARG A 167 42.16 -11.18 16.40
CA ARG A 167 43.15 -10.54 17.28
C ARG A 167 43.19 -11.17 18.65
#